data_AF-A0A1R0W5R3-F1
#
_entry.id   AF-A0A1R0W5R3-F1
#
_cell.length_a   1.000
_cell.length_b   1.000
_cell.length_c   1.000
_cell.angle_alpha   90.00
_cell.angle_beta   90.00
_cell.angle_gamma   90.00
#
_symmetry.space_group_name_H-M   'P 1'
#
loop_
_entity.id
_entity.type
_entity.pdbx_description
1 polymer ?
#
loop_
_entity_poly.entity_id
_entity_poly.type
_entity_poly.pdbx_seq_one_letter_code
_entity_poly.pdbx_strand_id
1 'polypeptide(L)'
;MICMNCGSTNDTTDFLSNGEKVILCVNCRFDLATGKLKLPLKTMGRPSLGITKKVSLTMTKKLWEHLEAKSYNNRSEYLRSLVDRDFQEMISDGQWDNGACLGYAILGAKRLGYSPEQIELLVQAINGEFDVISVGEARNEYESSDY
;
A
#
# COMPACT_ATOMS: atom_id res chain seq x y z
N MET A 1 2.18 39.11 2.51
CA MET A 1 1.95 37.67 2.71
C MET A 1 1.73 37.43 4.20
N ILE A 2 1.03 36.36 4.61
CA ILE A 2 0.79 36.04 6.03
C ILE A 2 1.57 34.77 6.37
N CYS A 3 2.31 34.79 7.48
CA CYS A 3 3.01 33.62 7.96
C CYS A 3 2.01 32.51 8.28
N MET A 4 2.19 31.35 7.64
CA MET A 4 1.32 30.20 7.83
C MET A 4 1.39 29.66 9.26
N ASN A 5 2.52 29.82 9.97
CA ASN A 5 2.69 29.30 11.34
C ASN A 5 2.03 30.18 12.42
N CYS A 6 2.31 31.49 12.41
CA CYS A 6 1.94 32.40 13.51
C CYS A 6 1.00 33.54 13.12
N GLY A 7 0.60 33.65 11.84
CA GLY A 7 -0.28 34.70 11.35
C GLY A 7 0.37 36.10 11.24
N SER A 8 1.66 36.23 11.54
CA SER A 8 2.38 37.50 11.40
C SER A 8 2.55 37.89 9.94
N THR A 9 2.48 39.19 9.65
CA THR A 9 2.79 39.80 8.34
C THR A 9 4.20 40.35 8.25
N ASN A 10 4.96 40.33 9.36
CA ASN A 10 6.29 40.91 9.43
C ASN A 10 7.31 40.08 8.65
N ASP A 11 7.94 40.68 7.65
CA ASP A 11 9.00 40.09 6.81
C ASP A 11 8.74 38.62 6.44
N THR A 12 7.70 38.45 5.61
CA THR A 12 7.22 37.15 5.15
C THR A 12 7.83 36.78 3.81
N THR A 13 8.26 35.52 3.67
CA THR A 13 8.82 34.98 2.42
C THR A 13 8.27 33.58 2.16
N ASP A 14 8.04 33.28 0.89
CA ASP A 14 7.62 31.98 0.40
C ASP A 14 8.79 31.14 -0.10
N PHE A 15 8.76 29.83 0.14
CA PHE A 15 9.73 28.86 -0.38
C PHE A 15 9.08 27.49 -0.55
N LEU A 16 9.70 26.63 -1.37
CA LEU A 16 9.26 25.26 -1.60
C LEU A 16 9.93 24.31 -0.59
N SER A 17 9.14 23.49 0.10
CA SER A 17 9.64 22.44 0.98
C SER A 17 8.79 21.17 0.82
N ASN A 18 9.43 20.03 0.54
CA ASN A 18 8.76 18.75 0.27
C ASN A 18 7.67 18.82 -0.82
N GLY A 19 7.86 19.67 -1.83
CA GLY A 19 6.89 19.86 -2.92
C GLY A 19 5.73 20.81 -2.59
N GLU A 20 5.68 21.36 -1.38
CA GLU A 20 4.64 22.30 -0.94
C GLU A 20 5.20 23.72 -0.79
N LYS A 21 4.39 24.72 -1.13
CA LYS A 21 4.73 26.15 -0.97
C LYS A 21 4.44 26.58 0.46
N VAL A 22 5.47 26.99 1.18
CA VAL A 22 5.41 27.41 2.59
C VAL A 22 5.73 28.90 2.70
N ILE A 23 4.90 29.65 3.45
CA ILE A 23 5.09 31.09 3.72
C ILE A 23 5.39 31.27 5.21
N LEU A 24 6.59 31.77 5.55
CA LEU A 24 6.99 32.02 6.94
C LEU A 24 7.49 33.46 7.15
N CYS A 25 7.24 34.02 8.33
CA CYS A 25 7.89 35.26 8.78
C CYS A 25 9.33 35.00 9.20
N VAL A 26 10.12 36.07 9.35
CA VAL A 26 11.52 36.02 9.81
C VAL A 26 11.74 35.16 11.07
N ASN A 27 10.87 35.30 12.08
CA ASN A 27 11.00 34.55 13.33
C ASN A 27 10.75 33.05 13.14
N CYS A 28 9.70 32.68 12.38
CA CYS A 28 9.41 31.27 12.14
C CYS A 28 10.42 30.60 11.20
N ARG A 29 11.06 31.36 10.30
CA ARG A 29 12.20 30.87 9.51
C ARG A 29 13.41 30.59 10.39
N PHE A 30 13.69 31.47 11.36
CA PHE A 30 14.76 31.25 12.33
C PHE A 30 14.48 30.03 13.22
N ASP A 31 13.25 29.86 13.69
CA ASP A 31 12.84 28.68 14.45
C ASP A 31 12.93 27.39 13.62
N LEU A 32 12.67 27.46 12.30
CA LEU A 32 12.85 26.34 11.38
C LEU A 32 14.33 25.98 11.23
N ALA A 33 15.21 26.97 11.03
CA ALA A 33 16.64 26.78 10.90
C ALA A 33 17.29 26.25 12.19
N THR A 34 16.77 26.64 13.35
CA THR A 34 17.25 26.18 14.67
C THR A 34 16.56 24.89 15.15
N GLY A 35 15.69 24.29 14.34
CA GLY A 35 15.00 23.03 14.64
C GLY A 35 13.88 23.11 15.69
N LYS A 36 13.55 24.32 16.17
CA LYS A 36 12.43 24.57 17.09
C LYS A 36 11.07 24.44 16.39
N LEU A 37 11.03 24.66 15.08
CA LEU A 37 9.88 24.46 14.22
C LEU A 37 10.17 23.31 13.25
N LYS A 38 9.23 22.38 13.09
CA LYS A 38 9.32 21.27 12.14
C LYS A 38 8.20 21.35 11.12
N LEU A 39 8.49 20.97 9.88
CA LEU A 39 7.49 20.83 8.82
C LEU A 39 6.88 19.41 8.83
N PRO A 40 5.58 19.27 8.48
CA PRO A 40 4.63 20.34 8.13
C PRO A 40 4.16 21.15 9.35
N LEU A 41 3.82 22.43 9.13
CA LEU A 41 3.37 23.34 10.21
C LEU A 41 2.04 22.86 10.82
N LYS A 42 1.80 23.15 12.11
CA LYS A 42 0.55 22.78 12.82
C LYS A 42 -0.73 23.29 12.14
N THR A 43 -0.64 24.40 11.43
CA THR A 43 -1.72 25.05 10.67
C THR A 43 -1.83 24.54 9.23
N MET A 44 -0.79 23.88 8.71
CA MET A 44 -0.94 23.04 7.52
C MET A 44 -1.61 21.76 7.96
N GLY A 45 -2.94 21.81 8.06
CA GLY A 45 -3.74 20.60 8.17
C GLY A 45 -3.31 19.64 7.06
N ARG A 46 -3.24 18.34 7.39
CA ARG A 46 -2.92 17.26 6.43
C ARG A 46 -3.72 17.52 5.15
N PRO A 47 -3.08 17.66 3.97
CA PRO A 47 -3.83 17.84 2.74
C PRO A 47 -4.87 16.73 2.63
N SER A 48 -6.12 17.11 2.35
CA SER A 48 -7.20 16.15 2.17
C SER A 48 -6.89 15.35 0.92
N LEU A 49 -6.34 14.14 1.10
CA LEU A 49 -6.05 13.16 0.05
C LEU A 49 -7.30 12.75 -0.75
N GLY A 50 -8.50 13.16 -0.31
CA GLY A 50 -9.76 12.90 -0.97
C GLY A 50 -10.95 13.13 -0.05
N ILE A 51 -12.10 12.57 -0.42
CA ILE A 51 -13.33 12.63 0.37
C ILE A 51 -13.18 11.71 1.58
N THR A 52 -13.32 12.27 2.79
CA THR A 52 -13.31 11.48 4.02
C THR A 52 -14.73 11.16 4.45
N LYS A 53 -15.05 9.87 4.56
CA LYS A 53 -16.27 9.38 5.22
C LYS A 53 -15.89 8.65 6.50
N LYS A 54 -16.56 8.98 7.61
CA LYS A 54 -16.35 8.28 8.89
C LYS A 54 -17.14 6.98 8.89
N VAL A 55 -16.49 5.89 9.25
CA VAL A 55 -17.11 4.57 9.42
C VAL A 55 -16.76 4.03 10.80
N SER A 56 -17.71 3.35 11.44
CA SER A 56 -17.50 2.61 12.66
C SER A 56 -17.39 1.12 12.32
N LEU A 57 -16.32 0.46 12.74
CA LEU A 57 -16.07 -0.95 12.48
C LEU A 57 -16.20 -1.74 13.79
N THR A 58 -17.01 -2.80 13.77
CA THR A 58 -17.10 -3.77 14.88
C THR A 58 -16.44 -5.06 14.42
N MET A 59 -15.39 -5.48 15.15
CA MET A 59 -14.57 -6.65 14.81
C MET A 59 -14.21 -7.42 16.08
N THR A 60 -13.75 -8.67 15.90
CA THR A 60 -13.32 -9.51 17.03
C THR A 60 -12.03 -8.98 17.66
N LYS A 61 -11.83 -9.30 18.95
CA LYS A 61 -10.61 -8.92 19.68
C LYS A 61 -9.33 -9.38 18.97
N LYS A 62 -9.31 -10.64 18.51
CA LYS A 62 -8.17 -11.23 17.77
C LYS A 62 -7.83 -10.43 16.51
N LEU A 63 -8.84 -9.98 15.77
CA LEU A 63 -8.63 -9.18 14.57
C LEU A 63 -8.11 -7.77 14.91
N TRP A 64 -8.63 -7.15 15.97
CA TRP A 64 -8.11 -5.87 16.45
C TRP A 64 -6.64 -5.95 16.86
N GLU A 65 -6.25 -6.97 17.62
CA GLU A 65 -4.86 -7.20 18.03
C GLU A 65 -3.93 -7.36 16.82
N HIS A 66 -4.36 -8.13 15.80
CA HIS A 66 -3.61 -8.29 14.56
C HIS A 66 -3.43 -6.97 13.81
N LEU A 67 -4.49 -6.17 13.67
CA LEU A 67 -4.44 -4.86 13.00
C LEU A 67 -3.53 -3.89 13.74
N GLU A 68 -3.62 -3.86 15.07
CA GLU A 68 -2.81 -2.99 15.90
C GLU A 68 -1.32 -3.32 15.78
N ALA A 69 -0.95 -4.60 15.84
CA ALA A 69 0.42 -5.06 15.65
C ALA A 69 1.01 -4.67 14.29
N LYS A 70 0.20 -4.69 13.21
CA LYS A 70 0.64 -4.35 11.85
C LYS A 70 0.64 -2.84 11.56
N SER A 71 -0.08 -2.04 12.34
CA SER A 71 -0.33 -0.64 12.01
C SER A 71 0.80 0.35 12.32
N TYR A 72 1.92 -0.09 12.92
CA TYR A 72 3.11 0.73 13.25
C TYR A 72 2.81 2.20 13.63
N ASN A 73 1.79 2.41 14.48
CA ASN A 73 1.32 3.71 15.00
C ASN A 73 0.29 4.51 14.17
N ASN A 74 -0.18 4.03 13.01
CA ASN A 74 -1.26 4.67 12.24
C ASN A 74 -2.29 3.66 11.70
N ARG A 75 -3.25 3.32 12.55
CA ARG A 75 -4.36 2.40 12.22
C ARG A 75 -5.15 2.83 10.99
N SER A 76 -5.45 4.13 10.87
CA SER A 76 -6.26 4.62 9.75
C SER A 76 -5.52 4.49 8.43
N GLU A 77 -4.21 4.73 8.40
CA GLU A 77 -3.38 4.52 7.21
C GLU A 77 -3.30 3.06 6.83
N TYR A 78 -3.07 2.17 7.81
CA TYR A 78 -3.05 0.73 7.54
C TYR A 78 -4.39 0.23 6.98
N LEU A 79 -5.51 0.63 7.59
CA LEU A 79 -6.86 0.29 7.08
C LEU A 79 -7.10 0.83 5.68
N ARG A 80 -6.66 2.06 5.37
CA ARG A 80 -6.75 2.59 4.00
C ARG A 80 -5.92 1.75 3.03
N SER A 81 -4.72 1.33 3.40
CA SER A 81 -3.88 0.48 2.54
C SER A 81 -4.51 -0.89 2.26
N LEU A 82 -5.29 -1.44 3.21
CA LEU A 82 -6.03 -2.68 3.02
C LEU A 82 -7.16 -2.49 2.01
N VAL A 83 -7.96 -1.42 2.17
CA VAL A 83 -9.06 -1.09 1.26
C VAL A 83 -8.55 -0.74 -0.14
N ASP A 84 -7.46 0.01 -0.22
CA ASP A 84 -6.87 0.41 -1.51
C ASP A 84 -6.31 -0.81 -2.25
N ARG A 85 -5.62 -1.72 -1.56
CA ARG A 85 -5.19 -2.99 -2.14
C ARG A 85 -6.34 -3.82 -2.68
N ASP A 86 -7.40 -4.01 -1.88
CA ASP A 86 -8.60 -4.75 -2.31
C ASP A 86 -9.24 -4.10 -3.53
N PHE A 87 -9.32 -2.76 -3.55
CA PHE A 87 -9.82 -2.01 -4.69
C PHE A 87 -8.92 -2.15 -5.92
N GLN A 88 -7.60 -2.03 -5.78
CA GLN A 88 -6.64 -2.22 -6.87
C GLN A 88 -6.75 -3.63 -7.46
N GLU A 89 -6.83 -4.67 -6.62
CA GLU A 89 -7.06 -6.05 -7.06
C GLU A 89 -8.37 -6.20 -7.85
N MET A 90 -9.44 -5.50 -7.45
CA MET A 90 -10.71 -5.50 -8.19
C MET A 90 -10.63 -4.83 -9.56
N ILE A 91 -9.89 -3.72 -9.70
CA ILE A 91 -9.84 -2.93 -10.94
C ILE A 91 -8.75 -3.37 -11.92
N SER A 92 -7.73 -4.10 -11.45
CA SER A 92 -6.65 -4.62 -12.29
C SER A 92 -7.03 -5.97 -12.91
N ASP A 93 -8.07 -6.02 -13.74
CA ASP A 93 -8.43 -7.14 -14.64
C ASP A 93 -8.29 -8.60 -14.12
N GLY A 94 -8.39 -8.81 -12.80
CA GLY A 94 -8.46 -10.14 -12.20
C GLY A 94 -7.66 -10.27 -10.91
N GLN A 95 -8.37 -10.58 -9.83
CA GLN A 95 -7.78 -11.15 -8.63
C GLN A 95 -7.02 -12.42 -9.02
N TRP A 96 -5.82 -12.63 -8.47
CA TRP A 96 -5.11 -13.89 -8.67
C TRP A 96 -5.95 -15.05 -8.12
N ASP A 97 -6.24 -16.03 -8.99
CA ASP A 97 -6.93 -17.26 -8.61
C ASP A 97 -6.23 -18.49 -9.23
N ASN A 98 -6.72 -19.68 -8.86
CA ASN A 98 -6.19 -20.94 -9.37
C ASN A 98 -6.31 -21.04 -10.89
N GLY A 99 -7.33 -20.44 -11.50
CA GLY A 99 -7.51 -20.40 -12.95
C GLY A 99 -6.44 -19.56 -13.64
N ALA A 100 -6.08 -18.41 -13.08
CA ALA A 100 -4.98 -17.59 -13.56
C ALA A 100 -3.65 -18.35 -13.48
N CYS A 101 -3.39 -19.06 -12.37
CA CYS A 101 -2.20 -19.90 -12.22
C CYS A 101 -2.09 -20.97 -13.32
N LEU A 102 -3.17 -21.75 -13.54
CA LEU A 102 -3.21 -22.76 -14.62
C LEU A 102 -3.07 -22.12 -16.01
N GLY A 103 -3.67 -20.96 -16.22
CA GLY A 103 -3.53 -20.18 -17.44
C GLY A 103 -2.07 -19.82 -17.74
N TYR A 104 -1.33 -19.32 -16.75
CA TYR A 104 0.10 -19.04 -16.89
C TYR A 104 0.92 -20.30 -17.17
N ALA A 105 0.61 -21.43 -16.51
CA ALA A 105 1.27 -22.71 -16.77
C ALA A 105 1.05 -23.18 -18.23
N ILE A 106 -0.19 -23.09 -18.74
CA ILE A 106 -0.53 -23.42 -20.13
C ILE A 106 0.24 -22.51 -21.10
N LEU A 107 0.28 -21.20 -20.84
CA LEU A 107 0.98 -20.25 -21.70
C LEU A 107 2.50 -20.50 -21.73
N GLY A 108 3.10 -20.80 -20.57
CA GLY A 108 4.50 -21.18 -20.46
C GLY A 108 4.81 -22.47 -21.23
N ALA A 109 4.02 -23.53 -21.01
CA ALA A 109 4.18 -24.80 -21.68
C ALA A 109 4.02 -24.68 -23.21
N LYS A 110 3.06 -23.89 -23.70
CA LYS A 110 2.91 -23.59 -25.13
C LYS A 110 4.15 -22.90 -25.71
N ARG A 111 4.74 -21.95 -24.99
CA ARG A 111 5.98 -21.26 -25.41
C ARG A 111 7.18 -22.21 -25.48
N LEU A 112 7.20 -23.23 -24.64
CA LEU A 112 8.23 -24.28 -24.65
C LEU A 112 7.94 -25.38 -25.69
N GLY A 113 6.82 -25.31 -26.40
CA GLY A 113 6.47 -26.26 -27.46
C GLY A 113 5.91 -27.60 -26.96
N TYR A 114 5.32 -27.63 -25.76
CA TYR A 114 4.72 -28.85 -25.22
C TYR A 114 3.52 -29.31 -26.07
N SER A 115 3.32 -30.63 -26.19
CA SER A 115 2.15 -31.19 -26.86
C SER A 115 0.86 -30.95 -26.05
N PRO A 116 -0.33 -31.03 -26.69
CA PRO A 116 -1.60 -30.92 -25.97
C PRO A 116 -1.73 -31.87 -24.78
N GLU A 117 -1.27 -33.11 -24.93
CA GLU A 117 -1.32 -34.14 -23.89
C GLU A 117 -0.38 -33.81 -22.73
N GLN A 118 0.81 -33.27 -23.01
CA GLN A 118 1.73 -32.81 -21.96
C GLN A 118 1.17 -31.62 -21.18
N ILE A 119 0.51 -30.68 -21.88
CA ILE A 119 -0.15 -29.54 -21.25
C ILE A 119 -1.30 -30.02 -20.35
N GLU A 120 -2.10 -30.97 -20.83
CA GLU A 120 -3.19 -31.54 -20.04
C GLU A 120 -2.68 -32.21 -18.76
N LEU A 121 -1.65 -33.06 -18.87
CA LEU A 121 -1.04 -33.70 -17.70
C LEU A 121 -0.46 -32.69 -16.70
N LEU A 122 0.22 -31.64 -17.19
CA LEU A 122 0.76 -30.57 -16.35
C LEU A 122 -0.36 -29.84 -15.60
N VAL A 123 -1.42 -29.45 -16.31
CA VAL A 123 -2.56 -28.73 -15.72
C VAL A 123 -3.27 -29.59 -14.68
N GLN A 124 -3.51 -30.87 -14.96
CA GLN A 124 -4.13 -31.80 -14.02
C GLN A 124 -3.28 -31.99 -12.76
N ALA A 125 -1.96 -32.12 -12.91
CA ALA A 125 -1.04 -32.25 -11.78
C ALA A 125 -1.08 -30.99 -10.89
N ILE A 126 -0.91 -29.80 -11.48
CA ILE A 126 -0.96 -28.53 -10.73
C ILE A 126 -2.32 -28.35 -10.06
N ASN A 127 -3.41 -28.65 -10.76
CA ASN A 127 -4.75 -28.50 -10.21
C ASN A 127 -4.99 -29.45 -9.01
N GLY A 128 -4.41 -30.64 -9.03
CA GLY A 128 -4.46 -31.58 -7.90
C GLY A 128 -3.75 -31.05 -6.65
N GLU A 129 -2.65 -30.32 -6.82
CA GLU A 129 -1.91 -29.74 -5.68
C GLU A 129 -2.72 -28.65 -4.95
N PHE A 130 -3.60 -27.94 -5.64
CA PHE A 130 -4.40 -26.87 -5.03
C PHE A 130 -5.31 -27.33 -3.89
N ASP A 131 -5.74 -28.60 -3.92
CA ASP A 131 -6.60 -29.18 -2.88
C ASP A 131 -5.81 -29.71 -1.68
N VAL A 132 -4.50 -29.92 -1.85
CA VAL A 132 -3.65 -30.63 -0.88
C VAL A 132 -2.68 -29.68 -0.18
N ILE A 133 -2.19 -28.67 -0.90
CA ILE A 133 -1.12 -27.78 -0.46
C ILE A 133 -1.66 -26.37 -0.28
N SER A 134 -1.36 -25.75 0.87
CA SER A 134 -1.73 -24.36 1.10
C SER A 134 -0.89 -23.40 0.25
N VAL A 135 -1.42 -22.21 -0.04
CA VAL A 135 -0.69 -21.14 -0.76
C VAL A 135 0.66 -20.83 -0.10
N GLY A 136 0.74 -20.89 1.24
CA GLY A 136 1.99 -20.66 1.97
C GLY A 136 3.04 -21.75 1.74
N GLU A 137 2.61 -23.02 1.72
CA GLU A 137 3.50 -24.16 1.47
C GLU A 137 4.01 -24.16 0.03
N ALA A 138 3.12 -23.96 -0.96
CA ALA A 138 3.52 -23.88 -2.37
C ALA A 138 4.51 -22.73 -2.63
N ARG A 139 4.33 -21.59 -1.95
CA ARG A 139 5.27 -20.46 -2.01
C ARG A 139 6.64 -20.84 -1.45
N ASN A 140 6.68 -21.49 -0.29
CA ASN A 140 7.94 -21.90 0.33
C ASN A 140 8.69 -22.90 -0.56
N GLU A 141 7.98 -23.82 -1.23
CA GLU A 141 8.58 -24.75 -2.19
C GLU A 141 9.27 -24.00 -3.32
N TYR A 142 8.59 -23.03 -3.95
CA TYR A 142 9.19 -22.21 -5.00
C TYR A 142 10.41 -21.41 -4.50
N GLU A 143 10.27 -20.69 -3.38
CA GLU A 143 11.34 -19.85 -2.82
C GLU A 143 12.57 -20.65 -2.34
N SER A 144 12.43 -21.96 -2.13
CA SER A 144 13.52 -22.87 -1.74
C SER A 144 14.07 -23.72 -2.89
N SER A 145 13.46 -23.65 -4.08
CA SER A 145 13.89 -24.40 -5.26
C SER A 145 15.07 -23.73 -5.98
N ASP A 146 15.78 -24.49 -6.82
CA ASP A 146 16.86 -23.96 -7.68
C ASP A 146 16.32 -23.21 -8.93
N TYR A 147 15.00 -23.03 -9.05
CA TYR A 147 14.30 -22.50 -10.23
C TYR A 147 13.64 -21.14 -9.99
#